data_AF-A0A952IK32-F1
#
_entry.id   AF-A0A952IK32-F1
#
_cell.length_a   1.000
_cell.length_b   1.000
_cell.length_c   1.000
_cell.angle_alpha   90.00
_cell.angle_beta   90.00
_cell.angle_gamma   90.00
#
_symmetry.space_group_name_H-M   'P 1'
#
loop_
_entity.id
_entity.type
_entity.pdbx_description
1 polymer ?
#
loop_
_entity_poly.entity_id
_entity_poly.type
_entity_poly.pdbx_seq_one_letter_code
_entity_poly.pdbx_strand_id
1 'polypeptide(L)' 'MAAGRLIAYCEPHMYSWDCVAALLIISEAGGRHYPYQMDEMLSSGACIITAGEALYPQLQSLCLDAYQMQA' A
#
# COMPACT_ATOMS: atom_id res chain seq x y z
N MET A 1 0.09 -6.04 -8.71
CA MET A 1 -1.35 -6.26 -8.49
C MET A 1 -2.23 -5.76 -9.63
N ALA A 2 -2.09 -4.52 -10.09
CA ALA A 2 -2.97 -3.95 -11.13
C ALA A 2 -3.18 -4.83 -12.40
N ALA A 3 -2.14 -5.57 -12.83
CA ALA A 3 -2.22 -6.49 -13.96
C ALA A 3 -2.59 -7.95 -13.58
N GLY A 4 -3.12 -8.20 -12.39
CA GLY A 4 -3.54 -9.53 -11.92
C GLY A 4 -2.43 -10.54 -11.59
N ARG A 5 -1.14 -10.20 -11.79
CA ARG A 5 -0.01 -11.11 -11.53
C ARG A 5 0.31 -11.33 -10.05
N LEU A 6 -0.09 -10.40 -9.19
CA LEU A 6 0.09 -10.47 -7.73
C LEU A 6 -1.26 -10.16 -7.08
N ILE A 7 -1.63 -10.89 -6.05
CA ILE A 7 -2.89 -10.69 -5.31
C ILE A 7 -2.79 -9.54 -4.28
N ALA A 8 -1.56 -9.25 -3.82
CA ALA A 8 -1.23 -8.25 -2.82
C ALA A 8 0.25 -7.85 -2.91
N TYR A 9 0.62 -6.73 -2.29
CA TYR A 9 1.99 -6.31 -2.02
C TYR A 9 2.04 -5.51 -0.71
N CYS A 10 3.08 -5.74 0.09
CA CYS A 10 3.31 -5.00 1.32
C CYS A 10 4.81 -4.70 1.48
N GLU A 11 5.13 -3.48 1.90
CA GLU A 11 6.49 -3.00 2.17
C GLU A 11 6.42 -2.00 3.33
N PRO A 12 7.08 -2.26 4.47
CA PRO A 12 7.01 -1.38 5.64
C PRO A 12 7.59 0.02 5.39
N HIS A 13 8.48 0.18 4.42
CA HIS A 13 9.09 1.46 4.11
C HIS A 13 9.44 1.60 2.62
N MET A 14 8.80 2.55 1.95
CA MET A 14 9.10 2.92 0.56
C MET A 14 8.99 4.43 0.36
N TYR A 15 9.91 5.02 -0.40
CA TYR A 15 9.87 6.43 -0.74
C TYR A 15 8.85 6.73 -1.84
N SER A 16 8.29 7.94 -1.81
CA SER A 16 7.24 8.39 -2.74
C SER A 16 7.61 8.23 -4.22
N TRP A 17 8.86 8.52 -4.61
CA TRP A 17 9.30 8.42 -5.99
C TRP A 17 9.33 6.99 -6.53
N ASP A 18 9.41 5.98 -5.67
CA ASP A 18 9.43 4.58 -6.07
C ASP A 18 8.01 4.00 -6.25
N CYS A 19 6.98 4.61 -5.65
CA CYS A 19 5.67 3.98 -5.57
C CYS A 19 4.46 4.83 -5.94
N VAL A 20 4.55 6.16 -5.96
CA VAL A 20 3.37 7.01 -6.19
C VAL A 20 2.68 6.72 -7.52
N ALA A 21 3.46 6.45 -8.58
CA ALA A 21 2.92 6.06 -9.88
C ALA A 21 2.21 4.70 -9.83
N ALA A 22 2.76 3.74 -9.08
CA ALA A 22 2.17 2.41 -8.91
C ALA A 22 0.85 2.47 -8.12
N LEU A 23 0.79 3.31 -7.08
CA LEU A 23 -0.41 3.50 -6.26
C LEU A 23 -1.58 4.06 -7.08
N LEU A 24 -1.31 5.02 -7.97
CA LEU A 24 -2.32 5.54 -8.90
C LEU A 24 -2.84 4.44 -9.83
N ILE A 25 -1.94 3.69 -10.49
CA ILE A 25 -2.31 2.60 -11.40
C ILE A 25 -3.15 1.54 -10.68
N ILE A 26 -2.81 1.25 -9.42
CA ILE A 26 -3.55 0.32 -8.57
C ILE A 26 -4.96 0.83 -8.28
N SER A 27 -5.10 2.11 -7.93
CA SER A 27 -6.40 2.72 -7.66
C SER A 27 -7.31 2.70 -8.89
N GLU A 28 -6.78 3.05 -10.06
CA GLU A 28 -7.50 3.00 -11.34
C GLU A 28 -7.89 1.56 -11.75
N ALA A 29 -7.12 0.56 -11.33
CA ALA A 29 -7.45 -0.85 -11.53
C ALA A 29 -8.47 -1.40 -10.51
N GLY A 30 -9.04 -0.55 -9.64
CA GLY A 30 -10.01 -0.95 -8.60
C GLY A 30 -9.37 -1.61 -7.38
N GLY A 31 -8.06 -1.42 -7.19
CA GLY A 31 -7.34 -1.87 -6.00
C GLY A 31 -7.39 -0.86 -4.86
N ARG A 32 -7.03 -1.32 -3.67
CA ARG A 32 -6.88 -0.48 -2.48
C ARG A 32 -5.43 -0.40 -2.03
N HIS A 33 -5.12 0.68 -1.34
CA HIS A 33 -3.84 0.87 -0.67
C HIS A 33 -4.01 1.54 0.70
N TYR A 34 -3.01 1.37 1.57
CA TYR A 34 -2.92 2.03 2.86
C TYR A 34 -2.93 3.55 2.71
N PRO A 35 -3.56 4.30 3.64
CA PRO A 35 -3.48 5.76 3.64
C PRO A 35 -2.03 6.24 3.76
N TYR A 36 -1.70 7.31 3.05
CA TYR A 36 -0.41 7.99 3.12
C TYR A 36 -0.61 9.50 3.04
N GLN A 37 0.37 10.26 3.55
CA GLN A 37 0.43 11.71 3.41
C GLN A 37 1.61 12.06 2.51
N MET A 38 1.35 12.70 1.35
CA MET A 38 2.38 12.97 0.36
C MET A 38 3.51 13.85 0.88
N ASP A 39 3.18 14.89 1.65
CA ASP A 39 4.16 15.83 2.20
C ASP A 39 5.14 15.13 3.15
N GLU A 40 4.64 14.22 3.99
CA GLU A 40 5.47 13.41 4.89
C GLU A 40 6.30 12.40 4.10
N MET A 41 5.65 11.66 3.21
CA MET A 41 6.22 10.55 2.45
C MET A 41 7.39 10.95 1.54
N LEU A 42 7.44 12.21 1.10
CA LEU A 42 8.59 12.75 0.35
C LEU A 42 9.89 12.72 1.18
N SER A 43 9.79 12.94 2.49
CA SER A 43 10.95 13.07 3.38
C SER A 43 11.24 11.80 4.18
N SER A 44 10.20 11.10 4.63
CA SER A 44 10.32 9.97 5.55
C SER A 44 9.92 8.63 4.95
N GLY A 45 9.41 8.60 3.72
CA GLY A 45 8.78 7.41 3.13
C GLY A 45 7.45 7.07 3.80
N ALA A 46 6.83 5.97 3.38
CA ALA A 46 5.63 5.45 4.03
C ALA A 46 5.57 3.92 3.96
N CYS A 47 4.72 3.35 4.81
CA CYS A 47 4.32 1.95 4.70
C CYS A 47 3.34 1.79 3.54
N ILE A 48 3.56 0.77 2.73
CA ILE A 48 2.76 0.46 1.56
C ILE A 48 2.11 -0.88 1.79
N ILE A 49 0.78 -0.89 1.83
CA ILE A 49 -0.01 -2.12 1.85
C ILE A 49 -1.02 -1.97 0.73
N THR A 50 -1.07 -2.92 -0.19
CA THR A 50 -2.00 -2.89 -1.32
C THR A 50 -2.50 -4.28 -1.66
N ALA A 51 -3.80 -4.36 -1.94
CA ALA A 51 -4.49 -5.59 -2.32
C ALA A 51 -5.75 -5.23 -3.14
N GLY A 52 -6.33 -6.24 -3.80
CA GLY A 52 -7.67 -6.11 -4.35
C GLY A 52 -8.71 -5.89 -3.24
N GLU A 53 -9.84 -5.24 -3.58
CA GLU A 53 -10.90 -4.84 -2.65
C GLU A 53 -11.25 -5.93 -1.61
N ALA A 54 -11.48 -7.16 -2.07
CA ALA A 54 -11.92 -8.26 -1.21
C ALA A 54 -10.86 -8.74 -0.21
N LEU A 55 -9.57 -8.67 -0.57
CA LEU A 55 -8.46 -9.15 0.27
C LEU A 55 -7.92 -8.06 1.19
N TYR A 56 -8.08 -6.79 0.82
CA TYR A 56 -7.46 -5.65 1.50
C TYR A 56 -7.71 -5.59 3.02
N PRO A 57 -8.93 -5.80 3.55
CA PRO A 57 -9.17 -5.75 4.99
C PRO A 57 -8.34 -6.79 5.78
N GLN A 58 -8.21 -8.00 5.24
CA GLN A 58 -7.44 -9.07 5.88
C GLN A 58 -5.94 -8.78 5.84
N LEU A 59 -5.44 -8.33 4.69
CA LEU A 59 -4.03 -7.96 4.55
C LEU A 59 -3.66 -6.79 5.46
N GLN A 60 -4.51 -5.76 5.53
CA GLN A 60 -4.29 -4.61 6.40
C GLN A 60 -4.12 -5.06 7.85
N SER A 61 -5.03 -5.89 8.37
CA SER A 61 -4.93 -6.40 9.74
C SER A 61 -3.61 -7.15 9.97
N LEU A 62 -3.24 -8.07 9.07
CA LEU A 62 -2.01 -8.85 9.20
C LEU A 62 -0.75 -7.96 9.18
N CYS A 63 -0.72 -6.97 8.29
CA CYS A 63 0.42 -6.05 8.18
C CYS A 63 0.52 -5.11 9.38
N LEU A 64 -0.60 -4.58 9.89
CA LEU A 64 -0.59 -3.73 11.08
C LEU A 64 -0.04 -4.47 12.30
N ASP A 65 -0.47 -5.72 12.48
CA ASP A 65 0.04 -6.58 13.55
C ASP A 65 1.54 -6.87 13.37
N ALA A 66 1.94 -7.26 12.15
CA ALA A 66 3.33 -7.62 11.85
C ALA A 66 4.31 -6.44 11.94
N TYR A 67 3.86 -5.24 11.51
CA TYR A 67 4.66 -4.01 11.50
C TYR A 67 4.52 -3.20 12.79
N GLN A 68 3.71 -3.67 13.75
CA GLN A 68 3.45 -2.97 15.02
C GLN A 68 2.91 -1.55 14.80
N MET A 69 2.10 -1.38 13.75
CA MET A 69 1.51 -0.10 13.38
C MET A 69 0.13 0.04 14.04
N GLN A 70 -0.15 1.21 14.60
CA GLN A 70 -1.48 1.55 15.11
C GLN A 70 -2.36 2.04 13.94
N ALA A 71 -3.58 1.51 13.87
CA ALA A 71 -4.58 1.82 12.83
C ALA A 71 -5.15 3.23 12.96
#